data_AF-A0A539CTY4-F1
#
_entry.id   AF-A0A539CTY4-F1
#
_cell.length_a   1.000
_cell.length_b   1.000
_cell.length_c   1.000
_cell.angle_alpha   90.00
_cell.angle_beta   90.00
_cell.angle_gamma   90.00
#
_symmetry.space_group_name_H-M   'P 1'
#
loop_
_entity.id
_entity.type
_entity.pdbx_description
1 polymer ?
#
loop_
_entity_poly.entity_id
_entity_poly.type
_entity_poly.pdbx_seq_one_letter_code
_entity_poly.pdbx_strand_id
1 'polypeptide(L)' 'MLAVTDTERFEMRISPELLAAIDSWRLGLPDKPPRATAVKRLIGMSLQGEARKEAKRETKK' A
#
# COMPACT_ATOMS: atom_id res chain seq x y z
N MET A 1 -12.00 17.59 14.99
CA MET A 1 -11.26 16.57 14.23
C MET A 1 -11.87 16.48 12.85
N LEU A 2 -11.22 17.06 11.84
CA LEU A 2 -11.66 16.91 10.45
C LEU A 2 -11.14 15.55 9.97
N ALA A 3 -12.05 14.61 9.76
CA ALA A 3 -11.71 13.38 9.05
C ALA A 3 -11.25 13.79 7.65
N VAL A 4 -10.05 13.37 7.25
CA VAL A 4 -9.60 13.49 5.85
C VAL A 4 -10.45 12.51 5.06
N THR A 5 -11.62 12.97 4.60
CA THR A 5 -12.59 12.18 3.84
C THR A 5 -12.37 12.26 2.35
N ASP A 6 -11.41 13.06 1.88
CA ASP A 6 -11.19 13.24 0.46
C ASP A 6 -10.27 12.15 -0.07
N THR A 7 -10.86 11.24 -0.84
CA THR A 7 -10.10 10.24 -1.60
C THR A 7 -10.23 10.55 -3.07
N GLU A 8 -9.11 10.79 -3.72
CA GLU A 8 -9.03 11.00 -5.16
C GLU A 8 -9.08 9.66 -5.92
N ARG A 9 -9.83 9.62 -7.02
CA ARG A 9 -9.81 8.49 -7.95
C ARG A 9 -8.64 8.69 -8.91
N PHE A 10 -7.72 7.75 -8.92
CA PHE A 10 -6.68 7.66 -9.93
C PHE A 10 -6.77 6.33 -10.67
N GLU A 11 -6.32 6.33 -11.92
CA GLU A 11 -6.25 5.15 -12.77
C GLU A 11 -4.82 4.94 -13.24
N MET A 12 -4.37 3.69 -13.26
CA MET A 12 -3.04 3.34 -13.74
C MET A 12 -3.09 2.02 -14.51
N ARG A 13 -2.20 1.88 -15.49
CA ARG A 13 -1.92 0.58 -16.10
C ARG A 13 -0.97 -0.20 -15.22
N ILE A 14 -1.23 -1.49 -15.09
CA ILE A 14 -0.46 -2.43 -14.28
C ILE A 14 -0.32 -3.73 -15.06
N SER A 15 0.80 -4.43 -14.89
CA SER A 15 1.00 -5.70 -15.56
C SER A 15 0.02 -6.76 -15.02
N PRO A 16 -0.46 -7.69 -15.86
CA PRO A 16 -1.36 -8.75 -15.42
C PRO A 16 -0.78 -9.60 -14.28
N GLU A 17 0.53 -9.82 -14.29
CA GLU A 17 1.25 -10.62 -13.29
C GLU A 17 1.22 -9.94 -11.92
N LEU A 18 1.46 -8.63 -11.87
CA LEU A 18 1.40 -7.87 -10.63
C LEU A 18 -0.03 -7.82 -10.10
N LEU A 19 -1.03 -7.65 -10.98
CA LEU A 19 -2.43 -7.69 -10.57
C LEU A 19 -2.82 -9.05 -9.96
N ALA A 20 -2.37 -10.15 -10.56
CA ALA A 20 -2.61 -11.50 -10.05
C ALA A 20 -1.91 -11.75 -8.71
N ALA A 21 -0.71 -11.22 -8.52
CA ALA A 21 0.01 -11.29 -7.24
C ALA A 21 -0.73 -10.54 -6.13
N ILE A 22 -1.25 -9.34 -6.43
CA ILE A 22 -2.07 -8.56 -5.48
C ILE A 22 -3.36 -9.32 -5.12
N ASP A 23 -4.02 -9.93 -6.11
CA ASP A 23 -5.22 -10.71 -5.89
C ASP A 23 -4.94 -11.98 -5.06
N SER A 24 -3.82 -12.66 -5.30
CA SER A 24 -3.41 -13.82 -4.49
C SER A 24 -3.12 -13.44 -3.05
N TRP A 25 -2.40 -12.33 -2.84
CA TRP A 25 -2.11 -11.81 -1.50
C TRP A 25 -3.39 -11.42 -0.74
N ARG A 26 -4.33 -10.68 -1.38
CA ARG A 26 -5.56 -10.25 -0.69
C ARG A 26 -6.46 -11.42 -0.30
N LEU A 27 -6.45 -12.52 -1.06
CA LEU A 27 -7.25 -13.72 -0.76
C LEU A 27 -6.74 -14.45 0.48
N GLY A 28 -5.45 -14.32 0.81
CA GLY A 28 -4.86 -14.87 2.03
C GLY A 28 -5.15 -14.04 3.29
N LEU A 29 -5.74 -12.85 3.16
CA LEU A 29 -6.06 -12.00 4.31
C LEU A 29 -7.37 -12.43 4.98
N PRO A 30 -7.45 -12.43 6.32
CA PRO A 30 -8.66 -12.83 7.05
C PRO A 30 -9.91 -12.03 6.68
N ASP A 31 -9.75 -10.73 6.42
CA ASP A 31 -10.81 -9.79 6.11
C ASP A 31 -11.12 -9.69 4.60
N LYS A 32 -10.36 -10.39 3.75
CA LYS A 32 -10.52 -10.44 2.28
C LYS A 32 -10.85 -9.06 1.67
N PRO A 33 -9.97 -8.07 1.86
CA PRO A 33 -10.30 -6.69 1.58
C PRO A 33 -10.56 -6.45 0.08
N PRO A 34 -11.34 -5.42 -0.28
CA PRO A 34 -11.44 -4.97 -1.66
C PRO A 34 -10.07 -4.68 -2.26
N ARG A 35 -9.92 -4.87 -3.57
CA ARG A 35 -8.64 -4.69 -4.27
C ARG A 35 -8.01 -3.31 -4.01
N ALA A 36 -8.80 -2.24 -4.04
CA ALA A 36 -8.31 -0.89 -3.75
C ALA A 36 -7.71 -0.78 -2.34
N THR A 37 -8.36 -1.37 -1.34
CA THR A 37 -7.85 -1.42 0.04
C THR A 37 -6.58 -2.26 0.14
N ALA A 38 -6.53 -3.40 -0.56
CA ALA A 38 -5.34 -4.24 -0.63
C ALA A 38 -4.14 -3.46 -1.20
N VAL A 39 -4.34 -2.74 -2.31
CA VAL A 39 -3.31 -1.89 -2.92
C VAL A 39 -2.86 -0.79 -1.96
N LYS A 40 -3.78 -0.08 -1.28
CA LYS A 40 -3.43 0.95 -0.29
C LYS A 40 -2.57 0.37 0.84
N ARG A 41 -2.90 -0.82 1.35
CA ARG A 41 -2.11 -1.50 2.40
C ARG A 41 -0.69 -1.82 1.92
N LEU A 42 -0.55 -2.41 0.74
CA LEU A 42 0.76 -2.74 0.17
C LEU A 42 1.64 -1.48 -0.03
N ILE A 43 1.07 -0.42 -0.59
CA ILE A 43 1.76 0.86 -0.75
C ILE A 43 2.17 1.43 0.62
N GLY A 44 1.24 1.44 1.58
CA GLY A 44 1.50 1.93 2.94
C GLY A 44 2.62 1.16 3.64
N MET A 45 2.63 -0.17 3.54
CA MET A 45 3.69 -1.02 4.10
C MET A 45 5.07 -0.70 3.49
N SER A 46 5.12 -0.49 2.17
CA SER A 46 6.35 -0.12 1.47
C SER A 46 6.87 1.26 1.90
N LEU A 47 6.00 2.28 1.90
CA LEU A 47 6.37 3.64 2.28
C LEU A 47 6.81 3.74 3.75
N GLN A 48 6.15 3.04 4.67
CA GLN A 48 6.58 2.96 6.07
C GLN A 48 7.95 2.30 6.20
N GLY A 49 8.23 1.28 5.39
CA GLY A 49 9.53 0.62 5.32
C GLY A 49 10.65 1.57 4.91
N GLU A 50 10.43 2.39 3.89
CA GLU A 50 11.40 3.40 3.43
C GLU A 50 11.61 4.52 4.45
N ALA A 51 10.53 5.08 5.00
CA ALA A 51 10.62 6.11 6.05
C ALA A 51 11.45 5.65 7.26
N ARG A 52 11.28 4.38 7.67
CA ARG A 52 12.08 3.78 8.75
C ARG A 52 13.56 3.64 8.38
N LYS A 53 13.90 3.39 7.11
CA LYS A 53 15.28 3.31 6.65
C LYS A 53 15.95 4.68 6.64
N GLU A 54 15.23 5.72 6.21
CA GLU A 54 15.73 7.10 6.19
C GLU A 54 16.03 7.60 7.60
N ALA A 55 15.11 7.44 8.55
CA ALA A 55 15.33 7.82 9.95
C ALA A 55 16.58 7.14 10.57
N LYS A 56 16.86 5.89 10.19
CA LYS A 56 18.09 5.18 10.62
C LYS A 56 19.36 5.73 9.99
N ARG A 57 19.30 6.31 8.79
CA ARG A 57 20.45 6.93 8.12
C ARG A 57 20.79 8.27 8.75
N GLU A 58 19.77 9.06 9.10
CA GLU A 58 19.93 10.37 9.73
C GLU A 58 20.51 10.28 11.14
N THR A 59 20.11 9.28 11.93
CA THR A 59 20.66 9.05 13.28
C THR A 59 22.09 8.51 13.29
N LYS A 60 22.64 8.09 12.14
CA LYS A 60 24.03 7.61 12.01
C LYS A 60 24.97 8.71 11.47
N LYS A 61 24.43 9.86 11.08
CA LYS A 61 25.18 11.01 10.56
C LYS A 61 25.48 11.99 11.68
#